data_AF-A0A7H8JKQ1-F1
#
_entry.id   AF-A0A7H8JKQ1-F1
#
_cell.length_a   1.000
_cell.length_b   1.000
_cell.length_c   1.000
_cell.angle_alpha   90.00
_cell.angle_beta   90.00
_cell.angle_gamma   90.00
#
_symmetry.space_group_name_H-M   'P 1'
#
loop_
_entity.id
_entity.type
_entity.pdbx_description
1 polymer ?
#
loop_
_entity_poly.entity_id
_entity_poly.type
_entity_poly.pdbx_seq_one_letter_code
_entity_poly.pdbx_strand_id
1 'polypeptide(L)'
;MGRWGSRAGSHGYPWVPEVPGHLAGIHSISPLKSPERTPAGTVVREQRCHPLRRSSGAPGASAGPARARASRRRTRGPCAGGPLRWFTGERAPDKSNCPCPRSPPGPPAHGRGRARFRKELGAVTLVSQDVSRDASALVTQSAFDGSRVRVVLLIEVHEGAQQRFLEAYEQLRHRVASVPGHLSDQLCQSIENPSQWLLTSEWESAPPFLAWVNSEAHLDMVQPLNSCVRDTRSLRFSILRETSGTVPSGTRDAVAAPRFGDGLVRHALTFTVEPGSEGEVARILAGYRSPEARADAHTRLVRTTLFMHGHRVVRAVEVQGDLVTALRHVARQPEIREVERAVNPYLEQDRDLDDPTSARRFFTRAALPAVHRIADPAADPGAAPRHAFLYPVRSGCGTAVARLLAREDVRAAREGPDAVAASTVFQQDDVVVRLVETDAPPAEHSARVLGVSGRRAGAVLARLVETDGARELTTAVGLESFLARCRMDLVTDRRAGPADPAEVTDTANAA
;
A
#
# COMPACT_ATOMS: atom_id res chain seq x y z
N MET A 1 -43.15 -15.38 52.84
CA MET A 1 -43.88 -16.35 51.99
C MET A 1 -43.08 -16.51 50.71
N GLY A 2 -42.72 -17.71 50.20
CA GLY A 2 -42.76 -19.05 50.78
C GLY A 2 -42.25 -20.12 49.78
N ARG A 3 -41.54 -21.15 50.27
CA ARG A 3 -41.11 -22.43 49.62
C ARG A 3 -40.45 -22.36 48.22
N TRP A 4 -39.14 -22.62 48.10
CA TRP A 4 -38.45 -23.94 48.09
C TRP A 4 -38.60 -24.75 46.80
N GLY A 5 -37.48 -25.16 46.20
CA GLY A 5 -37.44 -25.95 44.95
C GLY A 5 -36.04 -26.39 44.54
N SER A 6 -35.35 -27.18 45.37
CA SER A 6 -33.97 -27.62 45.11
C SER A 6 -33.87 -28.73 44.05
N ARG A 7 -32.94 -28.61 43.10
CA ARG A 7 -32.31 -29.75 42.42
C ARG A 7 -30.82 -29.49 42.27
N ALA A 8 -30.00 -30.49 42.61
CA ALA A 8 -28.57 -30.47 42.35
C ALA A 8 -28.28 -30.94 40.93
N GLY A 9 -27.28 -30.33 40.29
CA GLY A 9 -26.69 -30.77 39.04
C GLY A 9 -25.19 -30.51 39.09
N SER A 10 -24.41 -31.59 39.12
CA SER A 10 -22.94 -31.54 39.00
C SER A 10 -22.52 -31.47 37.52
N HIS A 11 -21.24 -31.70 37.23
CA HIS A 11 -20.53 -31.47 35.96
C HIS A 11 -20.21 -29.98 35.73
N GLY A 12 -18.96 -29.52 35.68
CA GLY A 12 -17.67 -30.19 35.87
C GLY A 12 -16.75 -30.03 34.64
N TYR A 13 -15.62 -29.35 34.84
CA TYR A 13 -14.54 -29.28 33.85
C TYR A 13 -13.92 -30.66 33.61
N PRO A 14 -13.58 -30.99 32.34
CA PRO A 14 -12.56 -31.97 32.03
C PRO A 14 -11.26 -31.27 31.57
N TRP A 15 -10.31 -31.09 32.49
CA TRP A 15 -8.91 -30.79 32.13
C TRP A 15 -8.07 -32.05 32.30
N VAL A 16 -7.82 -32.75 31.18
CA VAL A 16 -6.77 -33.76 30.97
C VAL A 16 -6.89 -35.04 31.85
N PRO A 17 -6.44 -36.21 31.33
CA PRO A 17 -5.23 -36.79 31.91
C PRO A 17 -4.24 -37.32 30.85
N GLU A 18 -2.96 -37.38 31.23
CA GLU A 18 -1.88 -38.01 30.47
C GLU A 18 -1.79 -39.54 30.76
N VAL A 19 -0.62 -40.12 30.42
CA VAL A 19 0.16 -41.15 31.14
C VAL A 19 0.10 -42.57 30.52
N PRO A 20 1.22 -43.36 30.46
CA PRO A 20 2.66 -43.05 30.45
C PRO A 20 3.42 -43.61 29.21
N GLY A 21 4.74 -43.34 29.11
CA GLY A 21 5.63 -43.97 28.13
C GLY A 21 7.13 -43.89 28.45
N HIS A 22 7.53 -43.97 29.72
CA HIS A 22 8.93 -43.84 30.14
C HIS A 22 9.81 -45.03 29.73
N LEU A 23 11.06 -44.76 29.32
CA LEU A 23 12.25 -45.37 29.91
C LEU A 23 13.53 -44.54 29.63
N ALA A 24 14.53 -44.72 30.50
CA ALA A 24 15.84 -44.06 30.47
C ALA A 24 16.74 -44.60 29.33
N GLY A 25 17.86 -43.98 28.91
CA GLY A 25 18.59 -42.85 29.51
C GLY A 25 19.87 -43.32 30.25
N ILE A 26 21.01 -43.43 29.56
CA ILE A 26 22.31 -43.77 30.17
C ILE A 26 23.51 -43.18 29.39
N HIS A 27 24.48 -42.71 30.17
CA HIS A 27 25.87 -42.25 29.94
C HIS A 27 26.49 -41.95 28.55
N SER A 28 27.22 -40.84 28.54
CA SER A 28 28.34 -40.53 27.65
C SER A 28 29.62 -41.27 28.05
N ILE A 29 30.49 -41.62 27.07
CA ILE A 29 31.96 -41.69 27.17
C ILE A 29 32.59 -41.81 25.76
N SER A 30 33.79 -41.23 25.58
CA SER A 30 34.64 -41.26 24.37
C SER A 30 36.11 -41.46 24.80
N PRO A 31 37.09 -41.69 23.91
CA PRO A 31 37.14 -42.46 22.65
C PRO A 31 38.33 -43.48 22.66
N LEU A 32 38.64 -44.19 21.54
CA LEU A 32 40.02 -44.36 20.96
C LEU A 32 40.19 -45.53 19.94
N LYS A 33 41.05 -45.27 18.93
CA LYS A 33 41.95 -46.17 18.16
C LYS A 33 41.44 -47.23 17.14
N SER A 34 41.96 -47.06 15.92
CA SER A 34 42.13 -47.96 14.75
C SER A 34 43.33 -48.94 14.94
N PRO A 35 43.89 -49.70 13.94
CA PRO A 35 43.61 -49.79 12.49
C PRO A 35 43.67 -51.25 11.88
N GLU A 36 43.94 -51.35 10.56
CA GLU A 36 44.36 -52.54 9.75
C GLU A 36 43.23 -53.45 9.20
N ARG A 37 43.30 -54.05 7.98
CA ARG A 37 44.22 -53.88 6.81
C ARG A 37 43.54 -54.34 5.49
N THR A 38 43.99 -53.81 4.34
CA THR A 38 43.60 -54.23 2.97
C THR A 38 44.50 -55.35 2.41
N PRO A 39 44.17 -55.97 1.25
CA PRO A 39 44.95 -55.63 0.03
C PRO A 39 44.24 -55.72 -1.36
N ALA A 40 44.77 -54.92 -2.31
CA ALA A 40 44.81 -55.07 -3.79
C ALA A 40 43.50 -55.11 -4.63
N GLY A 41 43.42 -54.55 -5.85
CA GLY A 41 44.38 -53.74 -6.64
C GLY A 41 43.65 -53.03 -7.84
N THR A 42 44.06 -51.85 -8.33
CA THR A 42 45.21 -51.57 -9.26
C THR A 42 44.77 -51.56 -10.75
N VAL A 43 45.01 -50.57 -11.64
CA VAL A 43 45.53 -49.16 -11.61
C VAL A 43 45.22 -48.45 -12.95
N VAL A 44 45.37 -47.11 -13.03
CA VAL A 44 45.75 -46.19 -14.17
C VAL A 44 44.98 -44.86 -13.98
N ARG A 45 45.54 -43.71 -13.52
CA ARG A 45 46.66 -42.82 -13.98
C ARG A 45 46.36 -42.10 -15.33
N GLU A 46 46.65 -40.83 -15.59
CA GLU A 46 47.03 -39.61 -14.83
C GLU A 46 46.83 -38.39 -15.80
N GLN A 47 47.05 -37.08 -15.55
CA GLN A 47 47.72 -36.28 -14.50
C GLN A 47 47.10 -34.84 -14.45
N ARG A 48 47.83 -33.82 -13.98
CA ARG A 48 47.60 -32.37 -14.20
C ARG A 48 48.95 -31.65 -14.41
N CYS A 49 48.98 -30.54 -15.14
CA CYS A 49 50.09 -29.56 -15.07
C CYS A 49 49.64 -28.11 -15.38
N HIS A 50 50.32 -27.14 -14.77
CA HIS A 50 50.31 -25.69 -15.03
C HIS A 50 51.78 -25.24 -15.26
N PRO A 51 52.13 -23.93 -15.34
CA PRO A 51 51.88 -23.01 -16.46
C PRO A 51 53.21 -22.38 -16.97
N LEU A 52 53.21 -21.55 -18.03
CA LEU A 52 54.32 -20.56 -18.24
C LEU A 52 53.94 -19.38 -19.17
N ARG A 53 54.90 -18.49 -19.43
CA ARG A 53 54.74 -17.10 -19.92
C ARG A 53 55.32 -16.85 -21.34
N ARG A 54 54.94 -15.66 -21.89
CA ARG A 54 55.75 -14.66 -22.67
C ARG A 54 55.68 -14.59 -24.21
N SER A 55 54.90 -13.60 -24.67
CA SER A 55 55.31 -12.43 -25.52
C SER A 55 55.61 -12.55 -27.03
N SER A 56 55.37 -11.42 -27.71
CA SER A 56 55.63 -11.05 -29.14
C SER A 56 54.68 -11.67 -30.19
N GLY A 57 54.27 -10.96 -31.25
CA GLY A 57 54.49 -9.54 -31.60
C GLY A 57 53.65 -9.08 -32.81
N ALA A 58 53.58 -7.76 -33.07
CA ALA A 58 52.89 -7.16 -34.22
C ALA A 58 53.89 -6.47 -35.18
N PRO A 59 53.55 -6.31 -36.47
CA PRO A 59 53.29 -4.96 -37.04
C PRO A 59 52.12 -4.97 -38.06
N GLY A 60 51.64 -3.86 -38.66
CA GLY A 60 51.94 -2.42 -38.56
C GLY A 60 50.79 -1.61 -39.20
N ALA A 61 50.51 -0.37 -38.79
CA ALA A 61 51.03 0.89 -39.35
C ALA A 61 50.53 1.21 -40.79
N SER A 62 50.05 2.41 -41.15
CA SER A 62 50.06 3.75 -40.52
C SER A 62 48.79 4.56 -40.99
N ALA A 63 48.55 5.87 -40.83
CA ALA A 63 49.38 7.05 -40.49
C ALA A 63 48.55 8.21 -39.83
N GLY A 64 48.75 9.46 -40.27
CA GLY A 64 48.11 10.72 -39.88
C GLY A 64 48.64 11.83 -40.81
N PRO A 65 48.89 13.09 -40.37
CA PRO A 65 48.48 13.80 -39.13
C PRO A 65 48.06 15.28 -39.35
N ALA A 66 47.71 16.04 -38.29
CA ALA A 66 48.32 17.35 -37.95
C ALA A 66 47.61 18.18 -36.84
N ARG A 67 48.38 18.54 -35.79
CA ARG A 67 48.54 19.85 -35.08
C ARG A 67 47.34 20.80 -34.77
N ALA A 68 47.39 21.73 -33.80
CA ALA A 68 47.98 21.83 -32.44
C ALA A 68 47.94 23.31 -31.95
N ARG A 69 47.57 23.57 -30.68
CA ARG A 69 48.16 24.64 -29.81
C ARG A 69 47.61 24.60 -28.37
N ALA A 70 48.34 25.18 -27.42
CA ALA A 70 47.96 25.30 -26.01
C ALA A 70 48.71 26.45 -25.30
N SER A 71 48.13 26.97 -24.21
CA SER A 71 48.80 27.80 -23.19
C SER A 71 48.20 27.43 -21.81
N ARG A 72 48.96 27.00 -20.80
CA ARG A 72 50.00 27.74 -20.03
C ARG A 72 49.43 28.99 -19.34
N ARG A 73 49.71 29.27 -18.05
CA ARG A 73 50.30 28.49 -16.92
C ARG A 73 50.29 29.42 -15.69
N ARG A 74 50.09 28.92 -14.46
CA ARG A 74 50.95 29.20 -13.29
C ARG A 74 50.54 28.41 -12.04
N THR A 75 51.46 28.34 -11.10
CA THR A 75 51.47 27.45 -9.92
C THR A 75 52.02 28.21 -8.72
N ARG A 76 51.45 28.01 -7.52
CA ARG A 76 52.15 28.04 -6.22
C ARG A 76 51.19 27.64 -5.09
N GLY A 77 51.61 26.70 -4.25
CA GLY A 77 51.33 26.70 -2.81
C GLY A 77 52.68 26.81 -2.07
N PRO A 78 52.80 26.38 -0.80
CA PRO A 78 51.76 25.99 0.14
C PRO A 78 51.74 26.91 1.39
N CYS A 79 50.90 26.62 2.37
CA CYS A 79 51.22 26.83 3.80
C CYS A 79 50.28 26.04 4.72
N ALA A 80 50.69 25.80 5.96
CA ALA A 80 49.90 25.15 7.00
C ALA A 80 49.50 26.13 8.11
N GLY A 81 48.44 25.84 8.85
CA GLY A 81 47.98 26.66 9.97
C GLY A 81 46.72 26.09 10.63
N GLY A 82 46.75 25.99 11.96
CA GLY A 82 45.70 25.40 12.80
C GLY A 82 44.66 26.39 13.36
N PRO A 83 43.90 26.01 14.42
CA PRO A 83 42.53 26.48 14.59
C PRO A 83 42.23 27.28 15.89
N LEU A 84 41.24 28.18 15.82
CA LEU A 84 40.35 28.65 16.90
C LEU A 84 38.99 29.03 16.26
N ARG A 85 37.78 28.87 16.82
CA ARG A 85 37.18 29.05 18.18
C ARG A 85 36.79 30.50 18.54
N TRP A 86 35.64 30.60 19.23
CA TRP A 86 35.01 31.78 19.86
C TRP A 86 34.36 32.80 18.88
N PHE A 87 33.46 33.73 19.29
CA PHE A 87 32.96 34.12 20.62
C PHE A 87 31.43 34.39 20.63
N THR A 88 30.85 34.63 21.80
CA THR A 88 29.42 34.91 22.09
C THR A 88 29.08 36.39 22.31
N GLY A 89 27.83 36.79 21.99
CA GLY A 89 27.17 38.02 22.47
C GLY A 89 27.56 39.33 21.77
N GLU A 90 26.89 40.47 21.96
CA GLU A 90 25.52 40.77 22.45
C GLU A 90 25.21 42.26 22.15
N ARG A 91 23.93 42.63 21.97
CA ARG A 91 23.32 43.99 22.03
C ARG A 91 23.03 44.74 20.72
N ALA A 92 22.04 45.63 20.82
CA ALA A 92 21.35 46.34 19.75
C ALA A 92 21.57 47.87 19.84
N PRO A 93 21.11 48.63 18.83
CA PRO A 93 20.56 49.97 19.02
C PRO A 93 19.05 50.04 18.67
N ASP A 94 18.46 51.24 18.75
CA ASP A 94 17.02 51.48 18.98
C ASP A 94 16.42 52.59 18.07
N LYS A 95 15.07 52.61 18.00
CA LYS A 95 14.12 53.68 17.55
C LYS A 95 13.85 53.95 16.05
N SER A 96 12.54 53.87 15.75
CA SER A 96 11.70 54.73 14.85
C SER A 96 12.03 54.78 13.34
N ASN A 97 11.06 54.69 12.41
CA ASN A 97 9.90 55.59 12.29
C ASN A 97 8.84 55.12 11.25
N CYS A 98 7.54 55.00 11.63
CA CYS A 98 6.30 55.03 10.80
C CYS A 98 6.12 54.06 9.58
N PRO A 99 4.90 53.95 8.97
CA PRO A 99 3.52 54.27 9.41
C PRO A 99 2.53 53.07 9.34
N CYS A 100 1.26 53.27 9.74
CA CYS A 100 0.18 52.26 9.68
C CYS A 100 -0.93 52.59 8.64
N PRO A 101 -1.59 51.60 8.01
CA PRO A 101 -2.82 51.77 7.22
C PRO A 101 -4.11 51.74 8.08
N ARG A 102 -5.25 52.15 7.49
CA ARG A 102 -6.55 52.36 8.18
C ARG A 102 -7.61 51.29 7.85
N SER A 103 -8.55 51.09 8.78
CA SER A 103 -9.76 50.28 8.59
C SER A 103 -10.94 51.07 7.98
N PRO A 104 -11.88 50.43 7.26
CA PRO A 104 -13.13 51.05 6.76
C PRO A 104 -14.29 51.02 7.79
N PRO A 105 -15.32 51.88 7.63
CA PRO A 105 -16.49 51.96 8.52
C PRO A 105 -17.67 51.06 8.09
N GLY A 106 -18.62 50.83 9.01
CA GLY A 106 -19.88 50.11 8.76
C GLY A 106 -21.14 51.01 8.72
N PRO A 107 -22.29 50.49 8.26
CA PRO A 107 -23.54 51.25 8.10
C PRO A 107 -24.43 51.30 9.38
N PRO A 108 -25.39 52.24 9.49
CA PRO A 108 -26.22 52.47 10.67
C PRO A 108 -27.55 51.69 10.69
N ALA A 109 -28.30 51.77 11.81
CA ALA A 109 -29.54 50.99 12.02
C ALA A 109 -30.73 51.80 12.58
N HIS A 110 -31.86 51.79 11.87
CA HIS A 110 -33.25 52.10 12.29
C HIS A 110 -34.20 51.24 11.42
N GLY A 111 -35.44 50.88 11.79
CA GLY A 111 -36.24 51.22 12.97
C GLY A 111 -37.32 50.15 13.28
N ARG A 112 -38.43 50.53 13.93
CA ARG A 112 -39.41 49.60 14.55
C ARG A 112 -40.58 49.21 13.63
N GLY A 113 -41.11 47.99 13.76
CA GLY A 113 -42.41 47.61 13.19
C GLY A 113 -42.94 46.24 13.68
N ARG A 114 -44.14 46.21 14.28
CA ARG A 114 -44.90 45.00 14.62
C ARG A 114 -46.34 45.17 14.15
N ALA A 115 -46.79 44.40 13.15
CA ALA A 115 -48.21 44.25 12.79
C ALA A 115 -48.46 42.84 12.23
N ARG A 116 -49.68 42.32 12.42
CA ARG A 116 -50.07 40.91 12.23
C ARG A 116 -51.05 40.72 11.07
N PHE A 117 -51.06 39.51 10.51
CA PHE A 117 -52.17 38.85 9.76
C PHE A 117 -52.46 39.43 8.35
N ARG A 118 -53.00 38.68 7.37
CA ARG A 118 -53.47 37.26 7.32
C ARG A 118 -53.34 36.69 5.88
N LYS A 119 -53.25 35.35 5.76
CA LYS A 119 -53.60 34.47 4.61
C LYS A 119 -53.49 35.03 3.16
N GLU A 120 -52.79 34.28 2.31
CA GLU A 120 -53.47 33.47 1.29
C GLU A 120 -52.61 32.27 0.83
N LEU A 121 -53.19 31.35 0.04
CA LEU A 121 -52.53 30.14 -0.45
C LEU A 121 -51.97 30.35 -1.86
N GLY A 122 -50.66 30.37 -1.98
CA GLY A 122 -49.94 30.28 -3.26
C GLY A 122 -49.19 28.95 -3.36
N ALA A 123 -49.09 28.38 -4.55
CA ALA A 123 -48.47 27.07 -4.75
C ALA A 123 -46.98 27.09 -4.32
N VAL A 124 -46.59 26.15 -3.46
CA VAL A 124 -45.18 25.82 -3.29
C VAL A 124 -44.74 25.06 -4.53
N THR A 125 -44.24 25.80 -5.53
CA THR A 125 -43.32 25.22 -6.51
C THR A 125 -42.23 24.51 -5.72
N LEU A 126 -42.11 23.20 -5.88
CA LEU A 126 -40.92 22.47 -5.46
C LEU A 126 -39.75 23.05 -6.26
N VAL A 127 -39.07 24.01 -5.67
CA VAL A 127 -37.73 24.41 -6.11
C VAL A 127 -36.89 23.15 -5.92
N SER A 128 -36.65 22.45 -7.02
CA SER A 128 -35.67 21.37 -7.07
C SER A 128 -34.39 21.95 -6.51
N GLN A 129 -34.01 21.51 -5.32
CA GLN A 129 -32.66 21.73 -4.86
C GLN A 129 -31.81 20.88 -5.77
N ASP A 130 -31.18 21.51 -6.77
CA ASP A 130 -30.16 20.85 -7.57
C ASP A 130 -29.04 20.47 -6.63
N VAL A 131 -29.12 19.22 -6.14
CA VAL A 131 -28.09 18.55 -5.36
C VAL A 131 -26.91 18.40 -6.30
N SER A 132 -26.11 19.46 -6.35
CA SER A 132 -24.76 19.46 -6.87
C SER A 132 -24.05 18.34 -6.13
N ARG A 133 -23.98 17.15 -6.74
CA ARG A 133 -23.44 15.93 -6.13
C ARG A 133 -22.09 16.29 -5.53
N ASP A 134 -22.00 16.29 -4.20
CA ASP A 134 -20.71 16.50 -3.57
C ASP A 134 -19.87 15.25 -3.86
N ALA A 135 -18.96 15.38 -4.83
CA ALA A 135 -18.08 14.29 -5.20
C ALA A 135 -17.22 13.80 -4.02
N SER A 136 -17.11 14.55 -2.91
CA SER A 136 -16.54 14.03 -1.66
C SER A 136 -17.31 12.84 -1.08
N ALA A 137 -18.62 12.73 -1.33
CA ALA A 137 -19.45 11.59 -0.92
C ALA A 137 -19.31 10.36 -1.85
N LEU A 138 -18.79 10.55 -3.06
CA LEU A 138 -18.50 9.48 -4.03
C LEU A 138 -17.10 8.87 -3.82
N VAL A 139 -16.19 9.61 -3.18
CA VAL A 139 -14.83 9.15 -2.84
C VAL A 139 -14.87 8.27 -1.60
N THR A 140 -14.99 6.97 -1.82
CA THR A 140 -14.98 5.98 -0.72
C THR A 140 -13.59 5.83 -0.09
N GLN A 141 -12.51 6.06 -0.85
CA GLN A 141 -11.12 5.91 -0.38
C GLN A 141 -10.19 6.96 -1.04
N SER A 142 -9.31 7.59 -0.27
CA SER A 142 -8.24 8.45 -0.81
C SER A 142 -7.06 8.57 0.14
N ALA A 143 -5.85 8.37 -0.40
CA ALA A 143 -4.58 8.67 0.24
C ALA A 143 -4.10 10.11 -0.02
N PHE A 144 -4.80 10.88 -0.87
CA PHE A 144 -4.35 12.18 -1.38
C PHE A 144 -5.17 13.38 -0.89
N ASP A 145 -5.88 13.22 0.23
CA ASP A 145 -6.70 14.27 0.85
C ASP A 145 -5.90 15.26 1.71
N GLY A 146 -4.69 14.87 2.14
CA GLY A 146 -3.84 15.67 3.03
C GLY A 146 -4.15 15.51 4.52
N SER A 147 -4.98 14.53 4.89
CA SER A 147 -5.22 14.17 6.29
C SER A 147 -3.98 13.49 6.87
N ARG A 148 -3.61 13.84 8.11
CA ARG A 148 -2.70 13.02 8.93
C ARG A 148 -3.25 11.60 9.08
N VAL A 149 -2.37 10.61 9.12
CA VAL A 149 -2.74 9.20 9.26
C VAL A 149 -2.29 8.67 10.62
N ARG A 150 -3.23 8.08 11.36
CA ARG A 150 -2.96 7.29 12.55
C ARG A 150 -3.00 5.81 12.18
N VAL A 151 -1.88 5.13 12.36
CA VAL A 151 -1.75 3.69 12.28
C VAL A 151 -1.86 3.13 13.69
N VAL A 152 -2.58 2.03 13.84
CA VAL A 152 -2.84 1.34 15.11
C VAL A 152 -2.45 -0.12 14.90
N LEU A 153 -1.32 -0.53 15.49
CA LEU A 153 -0.81 -1.89 15.43
C LEU A 153 -1.07 -2.56 16.78
N LEU A 154 -2.04 -3.47 16.79
CA LEU A 154 -2.29 -4.38 17.91
C LEU A 154 -1.32 -5.55 17.80
N ILE A 155 -0.71 -5.94 18.93
CA ILE A 155 0.39 -6.89 18.99
C ILE A 155 0.12 -7.86 20.14
N GLU A 156 0.13 -9.16 19.86
CA GLU A 156 0.20 -10.17 20.92
C GLU A 156 1.65 -10.65 21.07
N VAL A 157 2.25 -10.38 22.21
CA VAL A 157 3.65 -10.73 22.53
C VAL A 157 3.69 -12.11 23.17
N HIS A 158 4.65 -12.94 22.77
CA HIS A 158 4.87 -14.25 23.38
C HIS A 158 5.15 -14.13 24.88
N GLU A 159 4.62 -15.08 25.66
CA GLU A 159 4.91 -15.18 27.09
C GLU A 159 6.42 -15.33 27.34
N GLY A 160 6.96 -14.55 28.27
CA GLY A 160 8.41 -14.49 28.52
C GLY A 160 9.21 -13.78 27.41
N ALA A 161 8.56 -13.09 26.46
CA ALA A 161 9.22 -12.29 25.42
C ALA A 161 9.09 -10.77 25.62
N GLN A 162 8.29 -10.30 26.58
CA GLN A 162 7.97 -8.88 26.80
C GLN A 162 9.20 -7.98 26.90
N GLN A 163 10.22 -8.39 27.68
CA GLN A 163 11.45 -7.61 27.84
C GLN A 163 12.27 -7.53 26.52
N ARG A 164 12.42 -8.65 25.80
CA ARG A 164 13.13 -8.68 24.50
C ARG A 164 12.41 -7.86 23.44
N PHE A 165 11.08 -7.87 23.45
CA PHE A 165 10.24 -7.05 22.58
C PHE A 165 10.47 -5.55 22.84
N LEU A 166 10.49 -5.13 24.11
CA LEU A 166 10.77 -3.74 24.49
C LEU A 166 12.19 -3.31 24.11
N GLU A 167 13.20 -4.15 24.37
CA GLU A 167 14.61 -3.90 24.00
C GLU A 167 14.81 -3.79 22.49
N ALA A 168 14.12 -4.62 21.70
CA ALA A 168 14.12 -4.54 20.24
C ALA A 168 13.38 -3.29 19.73
N TYR A 169 12.32 -2.86 20.42
CA TYR A 169 11.59 -1.63 20.10
C TYR A 169 12.42 -0.35 20.35
N GLU A 170 13.12 -0.26 21.48
CA GLU A 170 14.02 0.87 21.76
C GLU A 170 15.14 1.00 20.70
N GLN A 171 15.57 -0.11 20.09
CA GLN A 171 16.53 -0.13 18.98
C GLN A 171 15.93 0.23 17.60
N LEU A 172 14.60 0.25 17.43
CA LEU A 172 13.95 0.60 16.16
C LEU A 172 13.25 1.95 16.17
N ARG A 173 12.74 2.43 17.31
CA ARG A 173 11.97 3.68 17.41
C ARG A 173 12.69 4.89 16.80
N HIS A 174 14.00 5.01 17.01
CA HIS A 174 14.80 6.11 16.46
C HIS A 174 15.08 5.98 14.96
N ARG A 175 14.97 4.77 14.41
CA ARG A 175 15.05 4.52 12.96
C ARG A 175 13.71 4.85 12.30
N VAL A 176 12.59 4.46 12.89
CA VAL A 176 11.24 4.83 12.42
C VAL A 176 11.04 6.36 12.46
N ALA A 177 11.43 7.01 13.56
CA ALA A 177 11.39 8.46 13.71
C ALA A 177 12.34 9.26 12.77
N SER A 178 13.12 8.57 11.93
CA SER A 178 13.93 9.19 10.87
C SER A 178 13.33 9.04 9.47
N VAL A 179 12.21 8.31 9.33
CA VAL A 179 11.53 8.11 8.04
C VAL A 179 10.78 9.39 7.63
N PRO A 180 10.96 9.90 6.39
CA PRO A 180 10.24 11.07 5.92
C PRO A 180 8.72 10.94 6.07
N GLY A 181 8.09 11.97 6.64
CA GLY A 181 6.65 12.02 6.87
C GLY A 181 6.15 11.28 8.12
N HIS A 182 7.02 10.66 8.91
CA HIS A 182 6.70 10.23 10.28
C HIS A 182 6.57 11.45 11.21
N LEU A 183 5.67 11.37 12.19
CA LEU A 183 5.43 12.43 13.18
C LEU A 183 5.60 11.98 14.64
N SER A 184 5.10 10.79 15.00
CA SER A 184 5.27 10.24 16.36
C SER A 184 4.96 8.74 16.45
N ASP A 185 5.54 8.06 17.44
CA ASP A 185 5.15 6.72 17.86
C ASP A 185 4.85 6.69 19.36
N GLN A 186 3.86 5.89 19.77
CA GLN A 186 3.54 5.59 21.16
C GLN A 186 3.36 4.08 21.32
N LEU A 187 4.24 3.44 22.10
CA LEU A 187 4.09 2.03 22.50
C LEU A 187 3.42 1.96 23.88
N CYS A 188 2.42 1.09 24.00
CA CYS A 188 1.64 0.85 25.20
C CYS A 188 1.51 -0.67 25.45
N GLN A 189 1.40 -1.06 26.72
CA GLN A 189 1.02 -2.40 27.16
C GLN A 189 -0.39 -2.33 27.75
N SER A 190 -1.22 -3.37 27.57
CA SER A 190 -2.53 -3.44 28.22
C SER A 190 -2.38 -3.61 29.73
N ILE A 191 -3.15 -2.83 30.49
CA ILE A 191 -3.22 -2.92 31.96
C ILE A 191 -4.00 -4.16 32.44
N GLU A 192 -4.78 -4.77 31.55
CA GLU A 192 -5.61 -5.95 31.85
C GLU A 192 -4.95 -7.26 31.41
N ASN A 193 -4.16 -7.22 30.34
CA ASN A 193 -3.47 -8.38 29.77
C ASN A 193 -2.03 -8.02 29.36
N PRO A 194 -1.01 -8.32 30.19
CA PRO A 194 0.39 -8.00 29.91
C PRO A 194 1.00 -8.59 28.62
N SER A 195 0.32 -9.55 27.97
CA SER A 195 0.73 -10.10 26.67
C SER A 195 0.17 -9.30 25.49
N GLN A 196 -0.80 -8.41 25.71
CA GLN A 196 -1.36 -7.52 24.68
C GLN A 196 -0.69 -6.15 24.70
N TRP A 197 -0.24 -5.70 23.54
CA TRP A 197 0.47 -4.45 23.33
C TRP A 197 -0.15 -3.67 22.17
N LEU A 198 0.03 -2.36 22.20
CA LEU A 198 -0.48 -1.41 21.22
C LEU A 198 0.66 -0.47 20.81
N LEU A 199 1.00 -0.43 19.53
CA LEU A 199 1.82 0.62 18.94
C LEU A 199 0.90 1.53 18.12
N THR A 200 0.78 2.80 18.50
CA THR A 200 0.19 3.82 17.61
C THR A 200 1.31 4.62 16.94
N SER A 201 1.15 4.90 15.65
CA SER A 201 2.13 5.63 14.83
C SER A 201 1.40 6.70 14.02
N GLU A 202 1.90 7.93 14.00
CA GLU A 202 1.29 9.06 13.28
C GLU A 202 2.19 9.59 12.17
N TRP A 203 1.58 9.90 11.04
CA TRP A 203 2.23 10.30 9.80
C TRP A 203 1.55 11.53 9.18
N GLU A 204 2.32 12.37 8.49
CA GLU A 204 1.84 13.61 7.86
C GLU A 204 0.71 13.37 6.84
N SER A 205 0.76 12.22 6.15
CA SER A 205 -0.23 11.77 5.18
C SER A 205 -0.03 10.28 4.85
N ALA A 206 -0.97 9.69 4.12
CA ALA A 206 -0.91 8.27 3.73
C ALA A 206 0.27 7.88 2.80
N PRO A 207 0.68 8.66 1.78
CA PRO A 207 1.70 8.24 0.82
C PRO A 207 3.09 7.92 1.41
N PRO A 208 3.70 8.72 2.30
CA PRO A 208 5.00 8.35 2.89
C PRO A 208 4.91 7.07 3.73
N PHE A 209 3.83 6.91 4.50
CA PHE A 209 3.57 5.67 5.26
C PHE A 209 3.42 4.45 4.35
N LEU A 210 2.63 4.55 3.26
CA LEU A 210 2.41 3.45 2.32
C LEU A 210 3.70 3.06 1.59
N ALA A 211 4.48 4.04 1.15
CA ALA A 211 5.79 3.78 0.54
C ALA A 211 6.75 3.11 1.52
N TRP A 212 6.78 3.53 2.78
CA TRP A 212 7.62 2.91 3.80
C TRP A 212 7.19 1.48 4.14
N VAL A 213 5.92 1.25 4.49
CA VAL A 213 5.44 -0.05 5.00
C VAL A 213 5.51 -1.17 3.94
N ASN A 214 5.48 -0.80 2.65
CA ASN A 214 5.64 -1.72 1.53
C ASN A 214 7.11 -1.86 1.06
N SER A 215 8.09 -1.26 1.76
CA SER A 215 9.51 -1.33 1.39
C SER A 215 10.25 -2.48 2.08
N GLU A 216 11.32 -2.99 1.45
CA GLU A 216 12.22 -3.96 2.09
C GLU A 216 12.96 -3.36 3.30
N ALA A 217 13.23 -2.05 3.27
CA ALA A 217 13.80 -1.32 4.40
C ALA A 217 12.90 -1.35 5.66
N HIS A 218 11.58 -1.42 5.50
CA HIS A 218 10.66 -1.68 6.63
C HIS A 218 10.82 -3.10 7.16
N LEU A 219 10.89 -4.12 6.29
CA LEU A 219 11.05 -5.53 6.70
C LEU A 219 12.30 -5.75 7.54
N ASP A 220 13.45 -5.29 7.05
CA ASP A 220 14.74 -5.44 7.73
C ASP A 220 14.77 -4.62 9.04
N MET A 221 14.06 -3.48 9.08
CA MET A 221 13.96 -2.65 10.29
C MET A 221 13.16 -3.32 11.42
N VAL A 222 12.05 -3.99 11.08
CA VAL A 222 11.15 -4.66 12.06
C VAL A 222 11.46 -6.14 12.30
N GLN A 223 12.38 -6.74 11.52
CA GLN A 223 12.81 -8.13 11.69
C GLN A 223 13.09 -8.54 13.16
N PRO A 224 13.74 -7.71 14.00
CA PRO A 224 14.03 -8.09 15.39
C PRO A 224 12.79 -8.33 16.27
N LEU A 225 11.63 -7.76 15.94
CA LEU A 225 10.38 -7.98 16.68
C LEU A 225 9.78 -9.36 16.42
N ASN A 226 10.02 -9.94 15.24
CA ASN A 226 9.26 -11.10 14.74
C ASN A 226 9.38 -12.34 15.65
N SER A 227 10.50 -12.53 16.35
CA SER A 227 10.72 -13.66 17.27
C SER A 227 10.04 -13.49 18.63
N CYS A 228 9.46 -12.32 18.91
CA CYS A 228 8.80 -12.00 20.17
C CYS A 228 7.27 -11.87 20.03
N VAL A 229 6.73 -11.89 18.81
CA VAL A 229 5.33 -11.56 18.52
C VAL A 229 4.58 -12.76 17.94
N ARG A 230 3.45 -13.12 18.55
CA ARG A 230 2.58 -14.25 18.18
C ARG A 230 1.63 -13.90 17.03
N ASP A 231 1.00 -12.73 17.08
CA ASP A 231 0.17 -12.19 16.00
C ASP A 231 0.18 -10.66 16.00
N THR A 232 -0.19 -10.07 14.86
CA THR A 232 -0.31 -8.61 14.69
C THR A 232 -1.51 -8.24 13.85
N ARG A 233 -2.19 -7.15 14.22
CA ARG A 233 -3.29 -6.57 13.45
C ARG A 233 -3.06 -5.08 13.22
N SER A 234 -2.90 -4.68 11.96
CA SER A 234 -2.60 -3.30 11.55
C SER A 234 -3.85 -2.60 11.00
N LEU A 235 -4.34 -1.62 11.75
CA LEU A 235 -5.46 -0.74 11.40
C LEU A 235 -4.91 0.64 10.99
N ARG A 236 -5.64 1.35 10.12
CA ARG A 236 -5.19 2.61 9.49
C ARG A 236 -6.36 3.60 9.41
N PHE A 237 -6.17 4.82 9.88
CA PHE A 237 -7.23 5.83 9.99
C PHE A 237 -6.74 7.21 9.53
N SER A 238 -7.57 7.95 8.79
CA SER A 238 -7.39 9.40 8.60
C SER A 238 -7.84 10.13 9.88
N ILE A 239 -7.00 11.03 10.40
CA ILE A 239 -7.36 11.86 11.56
C ILE A 239 -8.32 12.96 11.10
N LEU A 240 -9.62 12.76 11.34
CA LEU A 240 -10.64 13.73 10.96
C LEU A 240 -10.74 14.92 11.93
N ARG A 241 -10.53 14.70 13.23
CA ARG A 241 -10.58 15.71 14.29
C ARG A 241 -9.58 15.34 15.40
N GLU A 242 -9.07 16.36 16.08
CA GLU A 242 -8.24 16.25 17.28
C GLU A 242 -8.66 17.32 18.29
N THR A 243 -8.45 17.08 19.59
CA THR A 243 -8.79 18.02 20.67
C THR A 243 -7.56 18.26 21.53
N SER A 244 -6.83 19.33 21.24
CA SER A 244 -5.63 19.73 22.00
C SER A 244 -6.00 20.41 23.32
N GLY A 245 -5.24 20.14 24.38
CA GLY A 245 -5.49 20.69 25.73
C GLY A 245 -5.13 22.17 25.93
N THR A 246 -4.76 22.89 24.87
CA THR A 246 -4.38 24.32 24.89
C THR A 246 -5.29 25.14 23.98
N VAL A 247 -5.52 26.40 24.37
CA VAL A 247 -6.43 27.35 23.68
C VAL A 247 -6.07 27.47 22.19
N PRO A 248 -7.04 27.48 21.26
CA PRO A 248 -6.75 27.33 19.82
C PRO A 248 -5.82 28.41 19.25
N SER A 249 -4.58 28.02 18.97
CA SER A 249 -3.71 28.78 18.07
C SER A 249 -4.25 28.61 16.64
N GLY A 250 -4.64 29.72 16.02
CA GLY A 250 -5.44 29.74 14.78
C GLY A 250 -4.68 29.30 13.52
N THR A 251 -4.37 28.01 13.42
CA THR A 251 -3.89 27.35 12.19
C THR A 251 -5.01 26.49 11.60
N ARG A 252 -5.20 26.56 10.28
CA ARG A 252 -6.37 25.99 9.60
C ARG A 252 -6.19 24.49 9.35
N ASP A 253 -6.74 23.67 10.24
CA ASP A 253 -7.05 22.28 9.88
C ASP A 253 -8.05 22.28 8.72
N ALA A 254 -7.62 21.79 7.57
CA ALA A 254 -8.48 21.56 6.41
C ALA A 254 -9.35 20.33 6.70
N VAL A 255 -10.48 20.57 7.38
CA VAL A 255 -11.46 19.56 7.78
C VAL A 255 -11.82 18.65 6.61
N ALA A 256 -11.29 17.42 6.66
CA ALA A 256 -11.78 16.33 5.82
C ALA A 256 -13.22 15.99 6.23
N ALA A 257 -14.08 15.83 5.23
CA ALA A 257 -15.42 15.31 5.41
C ALA A 257 -15.36 13.80 5.72
N PRO A 258 -16.29 13.25 6.52
CA PRO A 258 -16.49 11.81 6.63
C PRO A 258 -16.71 11.19 5.24
N ARG A 259 -16.13 10.00 5.02
CA ARG A 259 -16.39 9.19 3.83
C ARG A 259 -17.41 8.11 4.15
N PHE A 260 -18.26 7.83 3.17
CA PHE A 260 -19.13 6.66 3.17
C PHE A 260 -18.60 5.69 2.12
N GLY A 261 -18.65 4.39 2.41
CA GLY A 261 -18.03 3.37 1.57
C GLY A 261 -18.67 2.00 1.77
N ASP A 262 -18.37 1.09 0.85
CA ASP A 262 -18.95 -0.26 0.76
C ASP A 262 -18.38 -1.27 1.78
N GLY A 263 -17.57 -0.82 2.74
CA GLY A 263 -16.93 -1.69 3.75
C GLY A 263 -15.83 -2.61 3.20
N LEU A 264 -15.47 -2.50 1.92
CA LEU A 264 -14.50 -3.38 1.28
C LEU A 264 -13.08 -2.81 1.29
N VAL A 265 -12.16 -3.53 1.91
CA VAL A 265 -10.72 -3.30 1.80
C VAL A 265 -10.25 -3.74 0.41
N ARG A 266 -9.54 -2.83 -0.27
CA ARG A 266 -9.04 -3.06 -1.64
C ARG A 266 -7.53 -3.06 -1.69
N HIS A 267 -7.00 -4.08 -2.33
CA HIS A 267 -5.56 -4.26 -2.52
C HIS A 267 -5.32 -4.94 -3.87
N ALA A 268 -4.13 -4.73 -4.44
CA ALA A 268 -3.66 -5.54 -5.55
C ALA A 268 -2.29 -6.13 -5.21
N LEU A 269 -1.96 -7.25 -5.82
CA LEU A 269 -0.61 -7.82 -5.82
C LEU A 269 -0.08 -7.83 -7.25
N THR A 270 1.15 -7.41 -7.47
CA THR A 270 1.81 -7.48 -8.79
C THR A 270 3.11 -8.27 -8.73
N PHE A 271 3.34 -9.06 -9.78
CA PHE A 271 4.58 -9.78 -10.00
C PHE A 271 4.85 -9.89 -11.50
N THR A 272 6.07 -10.29 -11.86
CA THR A 272 6.51 -10.47 -13.23
C THR A 272 6.89 -11.93 -13.50
N VAL A 273 6.71 -12.34 -14.75
CA VAL A 273 6.99 -13.69 -15.25
C VAL A 273 8.08 -13.64 -16.30
N GLU A 274 8.76 -14.77 -16.55
CA GLU A 274 9.78 -14.87 -17.59
C GLU A 274 9.18 -14.57 -18.98
N PRO A 275 9.75 -13.63 -19.77
CA PRO A 275 9.20 -13.27 -21.08
C PRO A 275 9.06 -14.47 -22.02
N GLY A 276 7.89 -14.62 -22.64
CA GLY A 276 7.49 -15.79 -23.44
C GLY A 276 6.69 -16.84 -22.66
N SER A 277 6.57 -16.75 -21.33
CA SER A 277 5.72 -17.64 -20.51
C SER A 277 4.28 -17.15 -20.35
N GLU A 278 3.91 -15.98 -20.89
CA GLU A 278 2.69 -15.26 -20.54
C GLU A 278 1.42 -16.08 -20.85
N GLY A 279 1.41 -16.76 -22.00
CA GLY A 279 0.28 -17.61 -22.42
C GLY A 279 0.16 -18.95 -21.68
N GLU A 280 1.19 -19.33 -20.91
CA GLU A 280 1.15 -20.47 -19.98
C GLU A 280 0.60 -20.02 -18.63
N VAL A 281 1.20 -18.97 -18.05
CA VAL A 281 0.77 -18.41 -16.76
C VAL A 281 -0.67 -17.88 -16.81
N ALA A 282 -1.08 -17.23 -17.90
CA ALA A 282 -2.46 -16.82 -18.09
C ALA A 282 -3.43 -18.01 -18.02
N ARG A 283 -3.08 -19.17 -18.59
CA ARG A 283 -3.92 -20.37 -18.58
C ARG A 283 -4.03 -20.97 -17.18
N ILE A 284 -2.93 -21.01 -16.44
CA ILE A 284 -2.88 -21.48 -15.05
C ILE A 284 -3.74 -20.58 -14.14
N LEU A 285 -3.59 -19.25 -14.26
CA LEU A 285 -4.34 -18.27 -13.48
C LEU A 285 -5.84 -18.17 -13.89
N ALA A 286 -6.16 -18.49 -15.14
CA ALA A 286 -7.54 -18.58 -15.61
C ALA A 286 -8.23 -19.88 -15.14
N GLY A 287 -7.56 -21.03 -15.16
CA GLY A 287 -8.19 -22.35 -15.04
C GLY A 287 -8.60 -22.83 -13.64
N TYR A 288 -8.11 -22.22 -12.55
CA TYR A 288 -8.25 -22.80 -11.22
C TYR A 288 -9.66 -22.68 -10.58
N ARG A 289 -10.01 -23.61 -9.68
CA ARG A 289 -11.27 -23.57 -8.92
C ARG A 289 -11.25 -22.40 -7.93
N SER A 290 -12.31 -21.60 -7.88
CA SER A 290 -12.44 -20.52 -6.88
C SER A 290 -12.27 -21.06 -5.45
N PRO A 291 -11.46 -20.40 -4.60
CA PRO A 291 -11.27 -20.80 -3.21
C PRO A 291 -12.55 -20.61 -2.39
N GLU A 292 -12.62 -21.27 -1.23
CA GLU A 292 -13.60 -20.90 -0.20
C GLU A 292 -13.38 -19.44 0.21
N ALA A 293 -14.45 -18.65 0.10
CA ALA A 293 -14.39 -17.20 0.23
C ALA A 293 -14.38 -16.69 1.67
N ARG A 294 -14.92 -17.46 2.62
CA ARG A 294 -15.12 -17.06 4.02
C ARG A 294 -13.95 -17.54 4.87
N ALA A 295 -13.27 -16.62 5.56
CA ALA A 295 -12.19 -16.97 6.48
C ALA A 295 -12.68 -17.10 7.93
N ASP A 296 -13.67 -16.30 8.34
CA ASP A 296 -14.27 -16.32 9.68
C ASP A 296 -15.71 -15.71 9.64
N ALA A 297 -16.26 -15.28 10.78
CA ALA A 297 -17.61 -14.70 10.86
C ALA A 297 -17.74 -13.28 10.25
N HIS A 298 -16.63 -12.58 10.01
CA HIS A 298 -16.57 -11.17 9.59
C HIS A 298 -15.66 -10.94 8.37
N THR A 299 -14.76 -11.88 8.08
CA THR A 299 -13.75 -11.79 7.01
C THR A 299 -14.11 -12.64 5.80
N ARG A 300 -14.21 -12.02 4.61
CA ARG A 300 -14.57 -12.68 3.36
C ARG A 300 -13.88 -12.06 2.14
N LEU A 301 -13.29 -12.90 1.29
CA LEU A 301 -12.86 -12.52 -0.06
C LEU A 301 -14.09 -12.39 -0.96
N VAL A 302 -14.43 -11.17 -1.38
CA VAL A 302 -15.63 -10.88 -2.17
C VAL A 302 -15.36 -11.04 -3.67
N ARG A 303 -14.24 -10.53 -4.16
CA ARG A 303 -13.86 -10.56 -5.59
C ARG A 303 -12.35 -10.69 -5.77
N THR A 304 -11.93 -11.41 -6.80
CA THR A 304 -10.55 -11.49 -7.27
C THR A 304 -10.53 -11.35 -8.79
N THR A 305 -9.88 -10.30 -9.28
CA THR A 305 -9.74 -10.03 -10.71
C THR A 305 -8.26 -10.07 -11.06
N LEU A 306 -7.84 -10.92 -12.01
CA LEU A 306 -6.45 -10.92 -12.51
C LEU A 306 -6.38 -10.35 -13.92
N PHE A 307 -5.37 -9.51 -14.12
CA PHE A 307 -5.01 -8.92 -15.41
C PHE A 307 -3.54 -9.16 -15.74
N MET A 308 -3.22 -9.14 -17.03
CA MET A 308 -1.83 -9.18 -17.52
C MET A 308 -1.56 -8.04 -18.52
N HIS A 309 -0.33 -7.53 -18.51
CA HIS A 309 0.16 -6.59 -19.51
C HIS A 309 1.61 -6.95 -19.83
N GLY A 310 1.83 -7.55 -21.01
CA GLY A 310 3.04 -8.32 -21.27
C GLY A 310 3.30 -9.33 -20.14
N HIS A 311 4.56 -9.40 -19.71
CA HIS A 311 5.01 -10.28 -18.64
C HIS A 311 4.65 -9.81 -17.20
N ARG A 312 3.85 -8.74 -17.02
CA ARG A 312 3.40 -8.30 -15.69
C ARG A 312 1.99 -8.80 -15.36
N VAL A 313 1.86 -9.49 -14.24
CA VAL A 313 0.58 -9.89 -13.64
C VAL A 313 0.14 -8.86 -12.60
N VAL A 314 -1.16 -8.57 -12.52
CA VAL A 314 -1.78 -7.80 -11.43
C VAL A 314 -3.05 -8.53 -10.96
N ARG A 315 -3.05 -8.94 -9.68
CA ARG A 315 -4.17 -9.60 -8.99
C ARG A 315 -4.84 -8.59 -8.05
N ALA A 316 -5.94 -7.99 -8.48
CA ALA A 316 -6.79 -7.16 -7.62
C ALA A 316 -7.68 -8.04 -6.75
N VAL A 317 -7.79 -7.71 -5.45
CA VAL A 317 -8.65 -8.37 -4.47
C VAL A 317 -9.51 -7.37 -3.71
N GLU A 318 -10.74 -7.76 -3.43
CA GLU A 318 -11.69 -7.01 -2.61
C GLU A 318 -12.14 -7.89 -1.45
N VAL A 319 -11.91 -7.41 -0.22
CA VAL A 319 -12.12 -8.17 1.02
C VAL A 319 -13.05 -7.38 1.94
N GLN A 320 -14.11 -8.03 2.42
CA GLN A 320 -14.86 -7.60 3.59
C GLN A 320 -14.12 -8.09 4.84
N GLY A 321 -13.97 -7.24 5.87
CA GLY A 321 -13.22 -7.60 7.07
C GLY A 321 -11.71 -7.48 6.90
N ASP A 322 -10.93 -8.42 7.46
CA ASP A 322 -9.48 -8.30 7.55
C ASP A 322 -8.73 -8.89 6.33
N LEU A 323 -8.00 -8.03 5.61
CA LEU A 323 -7.23 -8.39 4.41
C LEU A 323 -6.17 -9.47 4.69
N VAL A 324 -5.48 -9.41 5.84
CA VAL A 324 -4.41 -10.36 6.15
C VAL A 324 -5.01 -11.72 6.47
N THR A 325 -6.10 -11.76 7.25
CA THR A 325 -6.82 -13.00 7.54
C THR A 325 -7.42 -13.63 6.28
N ALA A 326 -8.02 -12.85 5.38
CA ALA A 326 -8.55 -13.35 4.11
C ALA A 326 -7.46 -13.97 3.22
N LEU A 327 -6.33 -13.28 3.03
CA LEU A 327 -5.22 -13.79 2.22
C LEU A 327 -4.55 -15.01 2.87
N ARG A 328 -4.38 -15.01 4.20
CA ARG A 328 -3.82 -16.12 5.00
C ARG A 328 -4.71 -17.38 4.94
N HIS A 329 -6.03 -17.22 4.89
CA HIS A 329 -6.99 -18.32 4.67
C HIS A 329 -6.86 -18.88 3.26
N VAL A 330 -6.97 -18.01 2.24
CA VAL A 330 -6.95 -18.41 0.83
C VAL A 330 -5.62 -19.08 0.44
N ALA A 331 -4.48 -18.57 0.91
CA ALA A 331 -3.16 -19.14 0.62
C ALA A 331 -2.93 -20.56 1.19
N ARG A 332 -3.74 -21.02 2.15
CA ARG A 332 -3.64 -22.37 2.73
C ARG A 332 -4.42 -23.44 1.95
N GLN A 333 -5.33 -23.03 1.07
CA GLN A 333 -6.22 -23.96 0.35
C GLN A 333 -5.47 -24.72 -0.76
N PRO A 334 -5.80 -26.00 -1.00
CA PRO A 334 -5.01 -26.86 -1.88
C PRO A 334 -5.03 -26.38 -3.35
N GLU A 335 -6.15 -25.87 -3.85
CA GLU A 335 -6.26 -25.37 -5.23
C GLU A 335 -5.42 -24.12 -5.47
N ILE A 336 -5.27 -23.26 -4.45
CA ILE A 336 -4.37 -22.11 -4.52
C ILE A 336 -2.91 -22.57 -4.46
N ARG A 337 -2.58 -23.50 -3.55
CA ARG A 337 -1.24 -24.08 -3.46
C ARG A 337 -0.83 -24.88 -4.71
N GLU A 338 -1.78 -25.36 -5.49
CA GLU A 338 -1.54 -25.95 -6.81
C GLU A 338 -1.19 -24.88 -7.85
N VAL A 339 -1.97 -23.80 -7.92
CA VAL A 339 -1.70 -22.64 -8.79
C VAL A 339 -0.35 -22.00 -8.51
N GLU A 340 -0.05 -21.66 -7.26
CA GLU A 340 1.20 -20.96 -6.94
C GLU A 340 2.42 -21.86 -7.23
N ARG A 341 2.33 -23.19 -7.02
CA ARG A 341 3.36 -24.16 -7.46
C ARG A 341 3.49 -24.26 -8.98
N ALA A 342 2.39 -24.18 -9.73
CA ALA A 342 2.40 -24.23 -11.18
C ALA A 342 2.93 -22.93 -11.82
N VAL A 343 2.71 -21.78 -11.18
CA VAL A 343 3.23 -20.47 -11.63
C VAL A 343 4.71 -20.29 -11.27
N ASN A 344 5.18 -20.82 -10.14
CA ASN A 344 6.54 -20.57 -9.64
C ASN A 344 7.69 -20.80 -10.66
N PRO A 345 7.71 -21.85 -11.51
CA PRO A 345 8.75 -22.06 -12.52
C PRO A 345 8.82 -21.00 -13.63
N TYR A 346 7.88 -20.07 -13.67
CA TYR A 346 7.77 -19.01 -14.66
C TYR A 346 7.98 -17.61 -14.08
N LEU A 347 8.41 -17.46 -12.83
CA LEU A 347 8.62 -16.16 -12.21
C LEU A 347 10.04 -15.64 -12.49
N GLU A 348 10.19 -14.35 -12.81
CA GLU A 348 11.52 -13.69 -12.85
C GLU A 348 12.22 -13.66 -11.47
N GLN A 349 11.47 -13.95 -10.40
CA GLN A 349 11.89 -13.83 -9.01
C GLN A 349 11.39 -15.04 -8.23
N ASP A 350 12.33 -15.95 -7.92
CA ASP A 350 12.08 -17.08 -7.03
C ASP A 350 11.45 -16.63 -5.71
N ARG A 351 10.40 -17.35 -5.29
CA ARG A 351 9.73 -17.18 -4.00
C ARG A 351 9.36 -18.54 -3.44
N ASP A 352 9.43 -18.64 -2.12
CA ASP A 352 8.85 -19.73 -1.36
C ASP A 352 7.68 -19.13 -0.57
N LEU A 353 6.50 -19.76 -0.66
CA LEU A 353 5.30 -19.33 0.07
C LEU A 353 5.03 -20.17 1.31
N ASP A 354 5.78 -21.27 1.51
CA ASP A 354 5.76 -22.09 2.71
C ASP A 354 6.86 -21.66 3.72
N ASP A 355 7.94 -20.98 3.30
CA ASP A 355 8.78 -20.15 4.20
C ASP A 355 8.10 -18.80 4.53
N PRO A 356 7.79 -18.51 5.81
CA PRO A 356 7.21 -17.23 6.22
C PRO A 356 8.07 -15.99 5.87
N THR A 357 9.39 -16.14 5.75
CA THR A 357 10.32 -15.02 5.48
C THR A 357 10.27 -14.61 4.01
N SER A 358 10.45 -15.58 3.11
CA SER A 358 10.32 -15.44 1.66
C SER A 358 8.91 -15.01 1.27
N ALA A 359 7.87 -15.62 1.85
CA ALA A 359 6.47 -15.22 1.67
C ALA A 359 6.25 -13.75 2.06
N ARG A 360 6.75 -13.31 3.22
CA ARG A 360 6.61 -11.92 3.66
C ARG A 360 7.35 -10.95 2.74
N ARG A 361 8.58 -11.26 2.31
CA ARG A 361 9.32 -10.43 1.34
C ARG A 361 8.57 -10.34 0.01
N PHE A 362 8.04 -11.45 -0.50
CA PHE A 362 7.21 -11.46 -1.70
C PHE A 362 5.97 -10.57 -1.54
N PHE A 363 5.14 -10.77 -0.50
CA PHE A 363 3.91 -9.99 -0.33
C PHE A 363 4.16 -8.50 -0.14
N THR A 364 5.25 -8.10 0.53
CA THR A 364 5.65 -6.69 0.64
C THR A 364 6.10 -6.12 -0.71
N ARG A 365 7.00 -6.80 -1.44
CA ARG A 365 7.49 -6.35 -2.76
C ARG A 365 6.37 -6.32 -3.81
N ALA A 366 5.40 -7.23 -3.71
CA ALA A 366 4.26 -7.32 -4.60
C ALA A 366 3.10 -6.38 -4.22
N ALA A 367 3.12 -5.75 -3.04
CA ALA A 367 2.01 -4.95 -2.53
C ALA A 367 1.71 -3.74 -3.42
N LEU A 368 0.50 -3.66 -3.93
CA LEU A 368 0.03 -2.56 -4.76
C LEU A 368 -1.27 -2.01 -4.14
N PRO A 369 -1.18 -1.15 -3.10
CA PRO A 369 -2.33 -0.69 -2.33
C PRO A 369 -3.23 0.23 -3.15
N ALA A 370 -4.54 0.17 -2.89
CA ALA A 370 -5.47 1.17 -3.40
C ALA A 370 -5.19 2.53 -2.73
N VAL A 371 -4.82 3.53 -3.53
CA VAL A 371 -4.53 4.91 -3.08
C VAL A 371 -5.69 5.86 -3.39
N HIS A 372 -6.62 5.48 -4.27
CA HIS A 372 -7.87 6.19 -4.50
C HIS A 372 -8.99 5.24 -4.97
N ARG A 373 -10.22 5.48 -4.53
CA ARG A 373 -11.44 4.94 -5.16
C ARG A 373 -12.54 6.01 -5.17
N ILE A 374 -13.21 6.08 -6.31
CA ILE A 374 -14.50 6.75 -6.48
C ILE A 374 -15.51 5.72 -7.03
N ALA A 375 -16.75 5.78 -6.57
CA ALA A 375 -17.84 4.95 -7.07
C ALA A 375 -19.18 5.68 -6.86
N ASP A 376 -20.17 5.43 -7.72
CA ASP A 376 -21.54 5.81 -7.40
C ASP A 376 -22.14 4.81 -6.40
N PRO A 377 -22.54 5.24 -5.17
CA PRO A 377 -23.12 4.34 -4.19
C PRO A 377 -24.52 3.83 -4.57
N ALA A 378 -25.12 4.36 -5.64
CA ALA A 378 -26.36 3.85 -6.23
C ALA A 378 -26.14 2.90 -7.41
N ALA A 379 -24.89 2.70 -7.87
CA ALA A 379 -24.57 1.70 -8.89
C ALA A 379 -24.40 0.30 -8.26
N ASP A 380 -24.97 -0.72 -8.88
CA ASP A 380 -24.82 -2.12 -8.44
C ASP A 380 -23.33 -2.55 -8.48
N PRO A 381 -22.70 -2.94 -7.35
CA PRO A 381 -21.25 -3.18 -7.26
C PRO A 381 -20.72 -4.25 -8.22
N GLY A 382 -20.28 -3.79 -9.40
CA GLY A 382 -19.74 -4.61 -10.46
C GLY A 382 -20.76 -5.20 -11.42
N ALA A 383 -21.95 -4.60 -11.59
CA ALA A 383 -22.76 -4.89 -12.77
C ALA A 383 -21.94 -4.68 -14.06
N ALA A 384 -21.17 -3.59 -14.11
CA ALA A 384 -20.34 -3.23 -15.25
C ALA A 384 -19.06 -4.08 -15.41
N PRO A 385 -18.60 -4.32 -16.66
CA PRO A 385 -17.30 -4.90 -16.97
C PRO A 385 -16.12 -4.17 -16.34
N ARG A 386 -15.09 -4.92 -15.92
CA ARG A 386 -13.83 -4.38 -15.42
C ARG A 386 -12.77 -4.28 -16.51
N HIS A 387 -12.12 -3.13 -16.57
CA HIS A 387 -10.93 -2.89 -17.38
C HIS A 387 -9.80 -2.33 -16.52
N ALA A 388 -8.58 -2.80 -16.73
CA ALA A 388 -7.39 -2.30 -16.04
C ALA A 388 -6.40 -1.69 -17.03
N PHE A 389 -5.66 -0.69 -16.56
CA PHE A 389 -4.69 0.08 -17.33
C PHE A 389 -3.42 0.28 -16.50
N LEU A 390 -2.31 -0.27 -16.99
CA LEU A 390 -0.97 -0.05 -16.44
C LEU A 390 -0.36 1.17 -17.14
N TYR A 391 -0.01 2.20 -16.38
CA TYR A 391 0.55 3.42 -16.96
C TYR A 391 2.08 3.25 -17.13
N PRO A 392 2.68 3.63 -18.28
CA PRO A 392 4.13 3.62 -18.47
C PRO A 392 4.77 4.82 -17.76
N VAL A 393 4.79 4.79 -16.43
CA VAL A 393 5.20 5.94 -15.60
C VAL A 393 6.72 6.11 -15.61
N ARG A 394 7.18 7.37 -15.65
CA ARG A 394 8.59 7.74 -15.52
C ARG A 394 9.09 7.53 -14.10
N SER A 395 10.38 7.24 -13.95
CA SER A 395 10.97 7.02 -12.63
C SER A 395 10.76 8.24 -11.70
N GLY A 396 10.30 7.98 -10.47
CA GLY A 396 9.95 8.97 -9.46
C GLY A 396 8.61 9.68 -9.67
N CYS A 397 7.79 9.28 -10.65
CA CYS A 397 6.54 9.95 -11.01
C CYS A 397 5.26 9.22 -10.57
N GLY A 398 5.31 7.97 -10.06
CA GLY A 398 4.13 7.17 -9.70
C GLY A 398 3.12 7.88 -8.80
N THR A 399 3.59 8.39 -7.65
CA THR A 399 2.78 9.18 -6.71
C THR A 399 2.18 10.44 -7.36
N ALA A 400 2.84 11.03 -8.36
CA ALA A 400 2.35 12.20 -9.08
C ALA A 400 1.26 11.83 -10.11
N VAL A 401 1.40 10.69 -10.81
CA VAL A 401 0.36 10.15 -11.71
C VAL A 401 -0.87 9.74 -10.92
N ALA A 402 -0.71 8.96 -9.85
CA ALA A 402 -1.84 8.53 -9.02
C ALA A 402 -2.60 9.72 -8.38
N ARG A 403 -1.86 10.77 -7.96
CA ARG A 403 -2.45 12.03 -7.47
C ARG A 403 -3.12 12.86 -8.57
N LEU A 404 -2.69 12.75 -9.84
CA LEU A 404 -3.40 13.36 -10.97
C LEU A 404 -4.72 12.63 -11.24
N LEU A 405 -4.68 11.30 -11.37
CA LEU A 405 -5.87 10.47 -11.59
C LEU A 405 -6.93 10.72 -10.50
N ALA A 406 -6.54 10.69 -9.22
CA ALA A 406 -7.46 10.94 -8.10
C ALA A 406 -8.10 12.34 -8.10
N ARG A 407 -7.47 13.34 -8.71
CA ARG A 407 -8.04 14.70 -8.85
C ARG A 407 -8.98 14.80 -10.05
N GLU A 408 -8.65 14.10 -11.14
CA GLU A 408 -9.44 14.07 -12.36
C GLU A 408 -10.70 13.22 -12.21
N ASP A 409 -10.66 12.17 -11.38
CA ASP A 409 -11.82 11.37 -10.97
C ASP A 409 -12.83 12.20 -10.16
N VAL A 410 -12.36 12.90 -9.13
CA VAL A 410 -13.18 13.85 -8.35
C VAL A 410 -13.73 14.99 -9.21
N ARG A 411 -13.01 15.38 -10.28
CA ARG A 411 -13.50 16.39 -11.21
C ARG A 411 -14.57 15.84 -12.16
N ALA A 412 -14.35 14.68 -12.78
CA ALA A 412 -15.32 14.05 -13.66
C ALA A 412 -16.67 13.82 -12.95
N ALA A 413 -16.63 13.33 -11.71
CA ALA A 413 -17.83 13.09 -10.91
C ALA A 413 -18.57 14.37 -10.46
N ARG A 414 -17.98 15.56 -10.63
CA ARG A 414 -18.67 16.87 -10.47
C ARG A 414 -19.24 17.40 -11.78
N GLU A 415 -18.71 16.97 -12.92
CA GLU A 415 -19.15 17.39 -14.25
C GLU A 415 -20.44 16.66 -14.69
N GLY A 416 -20.72 15.48 -14.11
CA GLY A 416 -22.00 14.76 -14.24
C GLY A 416 -21.85 13.25 -14.00
N PRO A 417 -22.95 12.48 -13.97
CA PRO A 417 -22.88 11.03 -14.20
C PRO A 417 -22.41 10.77 -15.64
N ASP A 418 -21.45 9.87 -15.80
CA ASP A 418 -20.74 9.56 -17.05
C ASP A 418 -20.35 8.07 -17.03
N ALA A 419 -19.86 7.50 -18.13
CA ALA A 419 -19.81 6.05 -18.38
C ALA A 419 -19.03 5.18 -17.37
N VAL A 420 -18.22 5.76 -16.48
CA VAL A 420 -17.41 5.05 -15.48
C VAL A 420 -18.15 5.00 -14.14
N ALA A 421 -18.80 3.87 -13.85
CA ALA A 421 -19.55 3.64 -12.60
C ALA A 421 -18.65 3.57 -11.36
N ALA A 422 -17.43 3.05 -11.50
CA ALA A 422 -16.40 3.09 -10.46
C ALA A 422 -14.98 3.16 -11.04
N SER A 423 -14.07 3.77 -10.29
CA SER A 423 -12.65 3.86 -10.60
C SER A 423 -11.82 3.61 -9.35
N THR A 424 -10.74 2.84 -9.46
CA THR A 424 -9.81 2.55 -8.37
C THR A 424 -8.37 2.62 -8.87
N VAL A 425 -7.56 3.44 -8.21
CA VAL A 425 -6.13 3.63 -8.51
C VAL A 425 -5.33 2.87 -7.47
N PHE A 426 -4.51 1.92 -7.94
CA PHE A 426 -3.53 1.22 -7.14
C PHE A 426 -2.13 1.75 -7.47
N GLN A 427 -1.28 2.00 -6.47
CA GLN A 427 0.06 2.55 -6.67
C GLN A 427 1.05 2.07 -5.63
N GLN A 428 2.23 1.64 -6.09
CA GLN A 428 3.43 1.40 -5.31
C GLN A 428 4.63 1.82 -6.16
N ASP A 429 5.51 2.67 -5.59
CA ASP A 429 6.61 3.30 -6.32
C ASP A 429 6.11 3.88 -7.67
N ASP A 430 6.72 3.52 -8.80
CA ASP A 430 6.29 3.96 -10.13
C ASP A 430 5.25 3.03 -10.80
N VAL A 431 4.89 1.90 -10.19
CA VAL A 431 3.81 1.04 -10.70
C VAL A 431 2.47 1.69 -10.38
N VAL A 432 1.78 2.18 -11.42
CA VAL A 432 0.43 2.75 -11.31
C VAL A 432 -0.54 1.96 -12.19
N VAL A 433 -1.53 1.35 -11.55
CA VAL A 433 -2.61 0.62 -12.21
C VAL A 433 -3.93 1.30 -11.89
N ARG A 434 -4.68 1.69 -12.93
CA ARG A 434 -6.07 2.12 -12.79
C ARG A 434 -7.00 1.01 -13.23
N LEU A 435 -7.95 0.65 -12.37
CA LEU A 435 -9.06 -0.24 -12.67
C LEU A 435 -10.34 0.61 -12.77
N VAL A 436 -11.09 0.45 -13.85
CA VAL A 436 -12.40 1.09 -14.06
C VAL A 436 -13.50 0.06 -14.29
N GLU A 437 -14.72 0.42 -13.91
CA GLU A 437 -15.95 -0.33 -14.15
C GLU A 437 -16.85 0.54 -15.07
N THR A 438 -17.09 0.08 -16.30
CA THR A 438 -17.82 0.83 -17.37
C THR A 438 -18.54 -0.14 -18.30
N ASP A 439 -19.80 0.14 -18.61
CA ASP A 439 -20.60 -0.62 -19.58
C ASP A 439 -20.28 -0.24 -21.04
N ALA A 440 -19.86 1.01 -21.27
CA ALA A 440 -19.44 1.47 -22.59
C ALA A 440 -18.03 0.99 -22.94
N PRO A 441 -17.74 0.66 -24.21
CA PRO A 441 -16.40 0.33 -24.68
C PRO A 441 -15.37 1.42 -24.32
N PRO A 442 -14.24 1.07 -23.65
CA PRO A 442 -13.27 2.06 -23.17
C PRO A 442 -12.71 3.03 -24.22
N ALA A 443 -12.65 2.62 -25.49
CA ALA A 443 -12.13 3.45 -26.59
C ALA A 443 -13.01 4.69 -26.85
N GLU A 444 -14.34 4.55 -26.81
CA GLU A 444 -15.31 5.64 -27.02
C GLU A 444 -15.13 6.77 -26.00
N HIS A 445 -14.69 6.41 -24.79
CA HIS A 445 -14.53 7.30 -23.64
C HIS A 445 -13.05 7.44 -23.20
N SER A 446 -12.11 7.25 -24.13
CA SER A 446 -10.65 7.16 -23.87
C SER A 446 -10.12 8.23 -22.90
N ALA A 447 -10.54 9.49 -23.04
CA ALA A 447 -10.11 10.59 -22.17
C ALA A 447 -10.56 10.43 -20.70
N ARG A 448 -11.77 9.91 -20.46
CA ARG A 448 -12.30 9.61 -19.11
C ARG A 448 -11.61 8.40 -18.51
N VAL A 449 -11.45 7.33 -19.29
CA VAL A 449 -10.82 6.08 -18.84
C VAL A 449 -9.33 6.27 -18.52
N LEU A 450 -8.63 7.14 -19.26
CA LEU A 450 -7.25 7.55 -18.96
C LEU A 450 -7.14 8.61 -17.84
N GLY A 451 -8.25 9.10 -17.29
CA GLY A 451 -8.25 10.06 -16.20
C GLY A 451 -7.67 11.42 -16.58
N VAL A 452 -7.93 11.87 -17.82
CA VAL A 452 -7.42 13.12 -18.37
C VAL A 452 -8.57 13.90 -19.05
N SER A 453 -9.37 14.59 -18.24
CA SER A 453 -10.58 15.30 -18.68
C SER A 453 -10.22 16.62 -19.38
N GLY A 454 -9.65 16.51 -20.58
CA GLY A 454 -9.26 17.61 -21.45
C GLY A 454 -7.76 17.92 -21.49
N ARG A 455 -7.35 18.73 -22.47
CA ARG A 455 -5.94 18.91 -22.90
C ARG A 455 -4.96 19.30 -21.77
N ARG A 456 -5.41 20.02 -20.74
CA ARG A 456 -4.52 20.40 -19.62
C ARG A 456 -4.09 19.19 -18.78
N ALA A 457 -5.00 18.26 -18.50
CA ALA A 457 -4.68 17.05 -17.73
C ALA A 457 -3.76 16.14 -18.53
N GLY A 458 -4.08 15.90 -19.81
CA GLY A 458 -3.23 15.13 -20.73
C GLY A 458 -1.82 15.70 -20.90
N ALA A 459 -1.68 17.03 -21.00
CA ALA A 459 -0.37 17.70 -21.07
C ALA A 459 0.43 17.69 -19.75
N VAL A 460 -0.21 17.39 -18.61
CA VAL A 460 0.48 17.09 -17.34
C VAL A 460 0.88 15.62 -17.31
N LEU A 461 -0.04 14.70 -17.66
CA LEU A 461 0.24 13.27 -17.71
C LEU A 461 1.43 12.95 -18.63
N ALA A 462 1.50 13.56 -19.83
CA ALA A 462 2.60 13.42 -20.81
C ALA A 462 4.00 13.83 -20.29
N ARG A 463 4.09 14.52 -19.15
CA ARG A 463 5.37 14.82 -18.48
C ARG A 463 5.78 13.73 -17.51
N LEU A 464 4.81 12.98 -16.99
CA LEU A 464 4.96 11.96 -15.94
C LEU A 464 5.01 10.52 -16.48
N VAL A 465 4.61 10.30 -17.73
CA VAL A 465 4.61 8.97 -18.40
C VAL A 465 5.41 9.02 -19.70
N GLU A 466 5.81 7.85 -20.19
CA GLU A 466 6.45 7.72 -21.50
C GLU A 466 5.43 7.75 -22.64
N THR A 467 5.71 8.60 -23.63
CA THR A 467 4.80 8.94 -24.73
C THR A 467 5.52 8.79 -26.06
N ASP A 468 4.86 8.15 -27.03
CA ASP A 468 5.42 7.87 -28.35
C ASP A 468 5.37 9.13 -29.24
N GLY A 469 4.69 10.19 -28.80
CA GLY A 469 4.77 11.51 -29.43
C GLY A 469 4.20 12.65 -28.57
N ALA A 470 4.75 13.86 -28.71
CA ALA A 470 4.45 15.04 -27.89
C ALA A 470 3.00 15.59 -27.95
N ARG A 471 2.10 14.94 -28.70
CA ARG A 471 0.66 15.26 -28.79
C ARG A 471 -0.26 14.09 -28.46
N GLU A 472 0.27 12.89 -28.19
CA GLU A 472 -0.47 11.65 -27.95
C GLU A 472 -1.65 11.89 -26.98
N LEU A 473 -1.35 12.26 -25.73
CA LEU A 473 -2.32 12.57 -24.67
C LEU A 473 -3.10 13.90 -24.84
N THR A 474 -3.13 14.50 -26.04
CA THR A 474 -3.84 15.78 -26.30
C THR A 474 -4.79 15.76 -27.50
N THR A 475 -4.93 14.60 -28.14
CA THR A 475 -5.78 14.37 -29.33
C THR A 475 -6.57 13.07 -29.15
N ALA A 476 -7.74 12.93 -29.79
CA ALA A 476 -8.57 11.72 -29.64
C ALA A 476 -7.81 10.45 -30.06
N VAL A 477 -7.34 10.39 -31.30
CA VAL A 477 -6.53 9.27 -31.85
C VAL A 477 -5.31 8.93 -31.00
N GLY A 478 -4.62 9.95 -30.46
CA GLY A 478 -3.47 9.72 -29.57
C GLY A 478 -3.86 9.20 -28.18
N LEU A 479 -5.01 9.61 -27.64
CA LEU A 479 -5.58 9.05 -26.41
C LEU A 479 -6.04 7.61 -26.61
N GLU A 480 -6.63 7.28 -27.76
CA GLU A 480 -6.99 5.89 -28.12
C GLU A 480 -5.75 5.00 -28.24
N SER A 481 -4.68 5.49 -28.88
CA SER A 481 -3.40 4.77 -28.95
C SER A 481 -2.75 4.57 -27.58
N PHE A 482 -2.73 5.60 -26.74
CA PHE A 482 -2.23 5.50 -25.36
C PHE A 482 -3.07 4.54 -24.51
N LEU A 483 -4.40 4.57 -24.67
CA LEU A 483 -5.33 3.66 -24.00
C LEU A 483 -5.05 2.20 -24.38
N ALA A 484 -4.89 1.91 -25.68
CA ALA A 484 -4.53 0.59 -26.17
C ALA A 484 -3.17 0.14 -25.63
N ARG A 485 -2.17 1.05 -25.61
CA ARG A 485 -0.82 0.79 -25.08
C ARG A 485 -0.76 0.59 -23.57
N CYS A 486 -1.71 1.14 -22.81
CA CYS A 486 -1.81 0.93 -21.35
C CYS A 486 -2.71 -0.25 -20.96
N ARG A 487 -3.54 -0.77 -21.87
CA ARG A 487 -4.56 -1.78 -21.57
C ARG A 487 -3.93 -3.05 -21.00
N MET A 488 -4.53 -3.55 -19.93
CA MET A 488 -4.27 -4.90 -19.43
C MET A 488 -5.39 -5.84 -19.88
N ASP A 489 -5.02 -7.06 -20.28
CA ASP A 489 -5.98 -8.10 -20.66
C ASP A 489 -6.50 -8.83 -19.42
N LEU A 490 -7.80 -9.11 -19.41
CA LEU A 490 -8.49 -9.80 -18.31
C LEU A 490 -8.21 -11.31 -18.42
N VAL A 491 -7.50 -11.85 -17.43
CA VAL A 491 -7.26 -13.29 -17.30
C VAL A 491 -8.48 -13.97 -16.66
N THR A 492 -9.09 -13.32 -15.67
CA THR A 492 -10.24 -13.85 -14.92
C THR A 492 -10.88 -12.79 -14.00
N ASP A 493 -12.21 -12.83 -13.82
CA ASP A 493 -12.92 -12.12 -12.75
C ASP A 493 -13.74 -13.14 -11.94
N ARG A 494 -13.27 -13.48 -10.73
CA ARG A 494 -13.94 -14.41 -9.82
C ARG A 494 -14.67 -13.63 -8.73
N ARG A 495 -15.94 -13.93 -8.51
CA ARG A 495 -16.75 -13.40 -7.41
C ARG A 495 -17.17 -14.53 -6.49
N ALA A 496 -17.16 -14.29 -5.19
CA ALA A 496 -17.95 -15.09 -4.28
C ALA A 496 -19.44 -14.73 -4.48
N GLY A 497 -20.34 -15.69 -4.27
CA GLY A 497 -21.79 -15.41 -4.33
C GLY A 497 -22.24 -14.39 -3.26
N PRO A 498 -23.53 -14.02 -3.20
CA PRO A 498 -24.05 -13.29 -2.04
C PRO A 498 -23.76 -14.04 -0.73
N ALA A 499 -23.75 -13.33 0.40
CA ALA A 499 -23.86 -13.97 1.70
C ALA A 499 -25.29 -14.53 1.86
N ASP A 500 -25.46 -15.58 2.67
CA ASP A 500 -26.80 -16.13 2.91
C ASP A 500 -27.63 -15.08 3.70
N PRO A 501 -28.82 -14.68 3.23
CA PRO A 501 -29.61 -13.64 3.88
C PRO A 501 -30.01 -13.95 5.33
N ALA A 502 -29.91 -15.22 5.77
CA ALA A 502 -30.09 -15.59 7.18
C ALA A 502 -28.99 -15.01 8.11
N GLU A 503 -27.83 -14.60 7.59
CA GLU A 503 -26.68 -14.15 8.39
C GLU A 503 -26.62 -12.63 8.62
N VAL A 504 -27.43 -11.84 7.89
CA VAL A 504 -27.35 -10.36 7.92
C VAL A 504 -28.08 -9.77 9.14
N THR A 505 -28.96 -10.54 9.79
CA THR A 505 -29.79 -10.06 10.92
C THR A 505 -29.05 -9.87 12.26
N ASP A 506 -27.86 -10.45 12.43
CA ASP A 506 -27.17 -10.45 13.73
C ASP A 506 -26.34 -9.17 13.95
N THR A 507 -25.74 -8.62 12.89
CA THR A 507 -24.99 -7.34 12.94
C THR A 507 -25.87 -6.10 13.12
N ALA A 508 -27.19 -6.21 12.97
CA ALA A 508 -28.13 -5.12 13.17
C ALA A 508 -28.60 -4.93 14.63
N ASN A 509 -28.38 -5.93 15.51
CA ASN A 509 -28.90 -5.96 16.88
C ASN A 509 -27.79 -5.83 17.97
N ALA A 510 -26.55 -5.54 17.58
CA ALA A 510 -25.37 -5.55 18.46
C ALA A 510 -24.61 -4.20 18.47
N ALA A 511 -25.34 -3.08 18.38
CA ALA A 511 -24.81 -1.71 18.35
C ALA A 511 -25.52 -0.82 19.40
#